data_AF-A0A7M5XBX0-F1
#
_entry.id   AF-A0A7M5XBX0-F1
#
_cell.length_a   1.000
_cell.length_b   1.000
_cell.length_c   1.000
_cell.angle_alpha   90.00
_cell.angle_beta   90.00
_cell.angle_gamma   90.00
#
_symmetry.space_group_name_H-M   'P 1'
#
loop_
_entity.id
_entity.type
_entity.pdbx_description
1 polymer ?
#
loop_
_entity_poly.entity_id
_entity_poly.type
_entity_poly.pdbx_seq_one_letter_code
_entity_poly.pdbx_strand_id
1 'polypeptide(L)'
;SGFDEENWTERDPKEHVRLAFKHKAVKTLAEAKETERDYGVRFSELCRLPYYDPVRCHLIDPMHCLLLGVAKNTLTIWIKTDVLTKEKLEAADAQMKLIKLPPGYGVLASAVSAAFRKMKSDEYKTWVLYVSLFVLKDLLPKAHYNMWQDFVRACQLLIKPYIIVEDVEEAHKLLKSFNENFEKVIGPDKCVPNMH
;
A
#
# COMPACT_ATOMS: atom_id res chain seq x y z
N SER A 1 -11.10 9.33 6.39
CA SER A 1 -10.93 8.00 5.80
C SER A 1 -12.26 7.28 5.59
N GLY A 2 -13.39 7.77 6.13
CA GLY A 2 -14.71 7.14 5.95
C GLY A 2 -14.82 5.70 6.46
N PHE A 3 -13.76 5.18 7.08
CA PHE A 3 -13.64 3.81 7.56
C PHE A 3 -14.16 3.78 9.00
N ASP A 4 -15.31 3.15 9.18
CA ASP A 4 -15.98 3.02 10.46
C ASP A 4 -15.49 1.75 11.17
N GLU A 5 -14.43 1.90 11.97
CA GLU A 5 -13.85 0.79 12.74
C GLU A 5 -14.83 0.23 13.79
N GLU A 6 -15.72 1.07 14.33
CA GLU A 6 -16.63 0.68 15.41
C GLU A 6 -17.75 -0.23 14.90
N ASN A 7 -18.22 0.00 13.66
CA ASN A 7 -19.26 -0.79 13.03
C ASN A 7 -18.74 -1.80 12.00
N TRP A 8 -17.42 -1.99 11.90
CA TRP A 8 -16.84 -2.95 10.97
C TRP A 8 -17.10 -4.39 11.42
N THR A 9 -18.02 -5.07 10.73
CA THR A 9 -18.33 -6.47 11.02
C THR A 9 -17.29 -7.39 10.40
N GLU A 10 -16.72 -8.28 11.22
CA GLU A 10 -15.82 -9.31 10.71
C GLU A 10 -16.54 -10.19 9.68
N ARG A 11 -15.82 -10.49 8.60
CA ARG A 11 -16.34 -11.34 7.53
C ARG A 11 -16.42 -12.79 8.01
N ASP A 12 -17.62 -13.38 7.99
CA ASP A 12 -17.79 -14.81 8.29
C ASP A 12 -17.17 -15.67 7.17
N PRO A 13 -16.17 -16.53 7.49
CA PRO A 13 -15.54 -17.42 6.52
C PRO A 13 -16.54 -18.37 5.83
N LYS A 14 -17.54 -18.87 6.55
CA LYS A 14 -18.52 -19.82 5.99
C LYS A 14 -19.40 -19.13 4.96
N GLU A 15 -19.85 -17.92 5.29
CA GLU A 15 -20.63 -17.10 4.37
C GLU A 15 -19.81 -16.70 3.15
N HIS A 16 -18.53 -16.36 3.33
CA HIS A 16 -17.62 -16.07 2.21
C HIS A 16 -17.51 -17.26 1.25
N VAL A 17 -17.30 -18.48 1.78
CA VAL A 17 -17.25 -19.70 0.95
C VAL A 17 -18.58 -19.93 0.24
N ARG A 18 -19.71 -19.76 0.93
CA ARG A 18 -21.05 -19.90 0.32
C ARG A 18 -21.24 -18.93 -0.85
N LEU A 19 -20.86 -17.67 -0.68
CA LEU A 19 -20.92 -16.63 -1.71
C LEU A 19 -19.95 -16.92 -2.86
N ALA A 20 -18.77 -17.48 -2.58
CA ALA A 20 -17.82 -17.91 -3.61
C ALA A 20 -18.40 -19.04 -4.49
N PHE A 21 -19.10 -20.01 -3.90
CA PHE A 21 -19.80 -21.04 -4.69
C PHE A 21 -21.00 -20.48 -5.46
N LYS A 22 -21.70 -19.49 -4.91
CA LYS A 22 -22.74 -18.73 -5.65
C LYS A 22 -22.14 -18.04 -6.87
N HIS A 23 -20.99 -17.38 -6.72
CA HIS A 23 -20.23 -16.79 -7.82
C HIS A 23 -19.83 -17.84 -8.87
N LYS A 24 -19.38 -19.03 -8.47
CA LYS A 24 -19.07 -20.13 -9.43
C LYS A 24 -20.29 -20.59 -10.24
N ALA A 25 -21.47 -20.54 -9.65
CA ALA A 25 -22.70 -21.06 -10.25
C ALA A 25 -23.35 -20.11 -11.28
N VAL A 26 -22.93 -18.83 -11.32
CA VAL A 26 -23.46 -17.87 -12.31
C VAL A 26 -23.04 -18.27 -13.73
N LYS A 27 -23.90 -18.00 -14.72
CA LYS A 27 -23.70 -18.47 -16.09
C LYS A 27 -23.13 -17.40 -17.00
N THR A 28 -23.26 -16.13 -16.61
CA THR A 28 -22.86 -15.00 -17.45
C THR A 28 -21.78 -14.15 -16.76
N LEU A 29 -20.96 -13.50 -17.58
CA LEU A 29 -19.94 -12.56 -17.09
C LEU A 29 -20.57 -11.33 -16.40
N ALA A 30 -21.78 -10.93 -16.81
CA ALA A 30 -22.49 -9.81 -16.20
C ALA A 30 -22.92 -10.13 -14.77
N GLU A 31 -23.54 -11.30 -14.55
CA GLU A 31 -23.93 -11.77 -13.22
C GLU A 31 -22.72 -12.03 -12.32
N ALA A 32 -21.61 -12.53 -12.88
CA ALA A 32 -20.36 -12.69 -12.14
C ALA A 32 -19.83 -11.34 -11.61
N LYS A 33 -19.78 -10.32 -12.48
CA LYS A 33 -19.35 -8.96 -12.10
C LYS A 33 -20.29 -8.30 -11.09
N GLU A 34 -21.59 -8.54 -11.21
CA GLU A 34 -22.59 -8.07 -10.25
C GLU A 34 -22.40 -8.73 -8.88
N THR A 35 -22.23 -10.05 -8.84
CA THR A 35 -21.95 -10.78 -7.60
C THR A 35 -20.64 -10.32 -6.95
N GLU A 36 -19.61 -10.05 -7.77
CA GLU A 36 -18.33 -9.50 -7.29
C GLU A 36 -18.48 -8.09 -6.72
N ARG A 37 -19.32 -7.25 -7.33
CA ARG A 37 -19.59 -5.89 -6.84
C ARG A 37 -20.37 -5.92 -5.53
N ASP A 38 -21.41 -6.73 -5.46
CA ASP A 38 -22.35 -6.74 -4.34
C ASP A 38 -21.75 -7.41 -3.10
N TYR A 39 -20.94 -8.46 -3.31
CA TYR A 39 -20.36 -9.24 -2.21
C TYR A 39 -18.84 -9.11 -2.09
N GLY A 40 -18.11 -8.62 -3.08
CA GLY A 40 -16.64 -8.59 -3.02
C GLY A 40 -16.01 -9.98 -2.90
N VAL A 41 -16.59 -10.99 -3.55
CA VAL A 41 -16.14 -12.40 -3.51
C VAL A 41 -15.99 -12.95 -4.93
N ARG A 42 -14.90 -13.68 -5.16
CA ARG A 42 -14.66 -14.49 -6.37
C ARG A 42 -14.44 -15.94 -5.98
N PHE A 43 -14.91 -16.86 -6.80
CA PHE A 43 -14.58 -18.27 -6.62
C PHE A 43 -13.08 -18.52 -6.83
N SER A 44 -12.50 -19.30 -5.91
CA SER A 44 -11.18 -19.93 -6.05
C SER A 44 -11.30 -21.41 -5.70
N GLU A 45 -10.55 -22.28 -6.37
CA GLU A 45 -10.53 -23.71 -6.03
C GLU A 45 -10.07 -23.97 -4.59
N LEU A 46 -9.33 -23.04 -3.98
CA LEU A 46 -8.98 -23.10 -2.56
C LEU A 46 -10.21 -23.14 -1.64
N CYS A 47 -11.33 -22.55 -2.05
CA CYS A 47 -12.59 -22.58 -1.28
C CYS A 47 -13.20 -23.99 -1.16
N ARG A 48 -12.70 -24.99 -1.90
CA ARG A 48 -13.09 -26.40 -1.72
C ARG A 48 -12.38 -27.09 -0.56
N LEU A 49 -11.25 -26.55 -0.13
CA LEU A 49 -10.41 -27.19 0.89
C LEU A 49 -11.04 -26.96 2.26
N PRO A 50 -11.39 -28.02 3.02
CA PRO A 50 -12.08 -27.88 4.30
C PRO A 50 -11.31 -27.08 5.36
N TYR A 51 -9.99 -26.96 5.20
CA TYR A 51 -9.09 -26.25 6.11
C TYR A 51 -8.75 -24.83 5.64
N TYR A 52 -9.14 -24.43 4.44
CA TYR A 52 -8.82 -23.11 3.90
C TYR A 52 -9.85 -22.09 4.39
N ASP A 53 -9.38 -21.13 5.18
CA ASP A 53 -10.17 -19.98 5.61
C ASP A 53 -9.86 -18.80 4.67
N PRO A 54 -10.76 -18.41 3.75
CA PRO A 54 -10.49 -17.31 2.81
C PRO A 54 -10.33 -15.95 3.49
N VAL A 55 -10.80 -15.79 4.73
CA VAL A 55 -10.68 -14.54 5.49
C VAL A 55 -9.31 -14.48 6.17
N ARG A 56 -8.83 -15.60 6.72
CA ARG A 56 -7.57 -15.65 7.49
C ARG A 56 -6.36 -16.05 6.66
N CYS A 57 -6.55 -16.81 5.58
CA CYS A 57 -5.48 -17.33 4.73
C CYS A 57 -5.23 -16.45 3.49
N HIS A 58 -5.89 -15.30 3.38
CA HIS A 58 -5.55 -14.31 2.36
C HIS A 58 -4.44 -13.40 2.89
N LEU A 59 -3.28 -13.44 2.26
CA LEU A 59 -2.17 -12.55 2.60
C LEU A 59 -2.46 -11.16 2.03
N ILE A 60 -2.21 -10.13 2.85
CA ILE A 60 -2.13 -8.75 2.34
C ILE A 60 -1.10 -8.75 1.21
N ASP A 61 -1.44 -8.18 0.06
CA ASP A 61 -0.51 -7.99 -1.05
C ASP A 61 0.24 -6.67 -0.86
N PRO A 62 1.44 -6.68 -0.25
CA PRO A 62 2.13 -5.44 0.10
C PRO A 62 2.64 -4.75 -1.18
N MET A 63 2.87 -5.51 -2.26
CA MET A 63 3.35 -4.98 -3.52
C MET A 63 2.30 -4.10 -4.19
N HIS A 64 1.07 -4.58 -4.32
CA HIS A 64 0.04 -3.82 -5.04
C HIS A 64 -0.70 -2.83 -4.15
N CYS A 65 -0.96 -3.18 -2.88
CA CYS A 65 -1.70 -2.28 -1.98
C CYS A 65 -0.79 -1.16 -1.47
N LEU A 66 0.37 -1.50 -0.89
CA LEU A 66 1.24 -0.51 -0.24
C LEU A 66 2.20 0.15 -1.23
N LEU A 67 2.99 -0.64 -1.96
CA LEU A 67 4.09 -0.11 -2.78
C LEU A 67 3.59 0.55 -4.08
N LEU A 68 2.99 -0.22 -4.99
CA LEU A 68 2.47 0.30 -6.25
C LEU A 68 1.16 1.09 -6.09
N GLY A 69 0.45 0.85 -4.99
CA GLY A 69 -0.77 1.56 -4.62
C GLY A 69 -0.47 2.88 -3.93
N VAL A 70 -0.23 2.83 -2.63
CA VAL A 70 -0.09 4.02 -1.77
C VAL A 70 1.21 4.80 -2.05
N ALA A 71 2.37 4.13 -2.09
CA ALA A 71 3.66 4.80 -2.20
C ALA A 71 3.81 5.53 -3.56
N LYS A 72 3.54 4.81 -4.65
CA LYS A 72 3.55 5.37 -6.01
C LYS A 72 2.57 6.53 -6.16
N ASN A 73 1.35 6.39 -5.63
CA ASN A 73 0.34 7.45 -5.69
C ASN A 73 0.81 8.70 -4.95
N THR A 74 1.31 8.54 -3.73
CA THR A 74 1.79 9.65 -2.88
C THR A 74 2.92 10.43 -3.57
N LEU A 75 3.94 9.73 -4.09
CA LEU A 75 5.03 10.37 -4.84
C LEU A 75 4.51 11.09 -6.10
N THR A 76 3.57 10.47 -6.82
CA THR A 76 2.98 11.07 -8.03
C THR A 76 2.23 12.36 -7.71
N ILE A 77 1.51 12.39 -6.58
CA ILE A 77 0.80 13.58 -6.11
C ILE A 77 1.81 14.67 -5.76
N TRP A 78 2.83 14.38 -4.96
CA TRP A 78 3.83 15.39 -4.58
C TRP A 78 4.54 16.03 -5.77
N ILE A 79 4.77 15.27 -6.85
CA ILE A 79 5.32 15.82 -8.10
C ILE A 79 4.30 16.70 -8.81
N LYS A 80 3.02 16.28 -8.88
CA LYS A 80 1.97 17.03 -9.58
C LYS A 80 1.55 18.31 -8.85
N THR A 81 1.71 18.36 -7.54
CA THR A 81 1.34 19.50 -6.68
C THR A 81 2.56 20.32 -6.27
N ASP A 82 3.70 20.15 -6.93
CA ASP A 82 4.96 20.88 -6.69
C ASP A 82 5.47 20.83 -5.24
N VAL A 83 5.07 19.83 -4.46
CA VAL A 83 5.67 19.54 -3.15
C VAL A 83 7.12 19.06 -3.35
N LEU A 84 7.32 18.22 -4.36
CA LEU A 84 8.61 17.83 -4.91
C LEU A 84 8.81 18.52 -6.26
N THR A 85 9.36 19.73 -6.23
CA THR A 85 9.76 20.48 -7.43
C THR A 85 10.92 19.79 -8.15
N LYS A 86 11.22 20.25 -9.37
CA LYS A 86 12.35 19.73 -10.16
C LYS A 86 13.67 19.86 -9.41
N GLU A 87 13.91 20.99 -8.75
CA GLU A 87 15.14 21.25 -7.98
C GLU A 87 15.27 20.29 -6.79
N LYS A 88 14.15 20.01 -6.10
CA LYS A 88 14.13 19.03 -5.01
C LYS A 88 14.37 17.61 -5.51
N LEU A 89 13.86 17.25 -6.68
CA LEU A 89 14.12 15.95 -7.29
C LEU A 89 15.61 15.81 -7.71
N GLU A 90 16.23 16.87 -8.22
CA GLU A 90 17.66 16.90 -8.51
C GLU A 90 18.51 16.77 -7.22
N ALA A 91 18.09 17.41 -6.13
CA ALA A 91 18.71 17.25 -4.82
C ALA A 91 18.55 15.81 -4.28
N ALA A 92 17.37 15.21 -4.45
CA ALA A 92 17.13 13.81 -4.10
C ALA A 92 18.03 12.87 -4.92
N ASP A 93 18.20 13.14 -6.22
CA ASP A 93 19.13 12.42 -7.09
C ASP A 93 20.58 12.50 -6.61
N ALA A 94 21.01 13.69 -6.14
CA ALA A 94 22.33 13.86 -5.57
C ALA A 94 22.51 13.07 -4.26
N GLN A 95 21.52 13.09 -3.36
CA GLN A 95 21.56 12.32 -2.12
C GLN A 95 21.56 10.81 -2.38
N MET A 96 20.81 10.36 -3.39
CA MET A 96 20.72 8.94 -3.74
C MET A 96 22.08 8.36 -4.15
N LYS A 97 22.93 9.14 -4.85
CA LYS A 97 24.29 8.73 -5.24
C LYS A 97 25.22 8.52 -4.05
N LEU A 98 24.92 9.09 -2.89
CA LEU A 98 25.70 8.90 -1.67
C LEU A 98 25.35 7.59 -0.95
N ILE A 99 24.18 7.02 -1.23
CA ILE A 99 23.71 5.79 -0.59
C ILE A 99 24.35 4.58 -1.29
N LYS A 100 25.11 3.80 -0.52
CA LYS A 100 25.59 2.49 -0.96
C LYS A 100 24.73 1.40 -0.32
N LEU A 101 23.92 0.73 -1.13
CA LEU A 101 23.11 -0.40 -0.68
C LEU A 101 23.93 -1.71 -0.73
N PRO A 102 23.73 -2.64 0.21
CA PRO A 102 24.35 -3.96 0.14
C PRO A 102 23.90 -4.75 -1.10
N PRO A 103 24.70 -5.73 -1.57
CA PRO A 103 24.29 -6.64 -2.63
C PRO A 103 22.96 -7.34 -2.28
N GLY A 104 22.01 -7.35 -3.22
CA GLY A 104 20.70 -8.01 -3.05
C GLY A 104 19.54 -7.06 -2.73
N TYR A 105 19.81 -5.80 -2.36
CA TYR A 105 18.81 -4.74 -2.36
C TYR A 105 18.71 -4.20 -3.79
N GLY A 106 17.51 -4.18 -4.37
CA GLY A 106 17.31 -3.87 -5.80
C GLY A 106 18.00 -2.55 -6.20
N VAL A 107 18.66 -2.56 -7.36
CA VAL A 107 19.32 -1.36 -7.90
C VAL A 107 18.25 -0.33 -8.21
N LEU A 108 18.19 0.74 -7.42
CA LEU A 108 17.34 1.88 -7.74
C LEU A 108 17.95 2.61 -8.95
N ALA A 109 17.16 2.80 -10.00
CA ALA A 109 17.59 3.56 -11.16
C ALA A 109 18.13 4.94 -10.74
N SER A 110 19.26 5.34 -11.33
CA SER A 110 20.09 6.47 -10.90
C SER A 110 19.48 7.87 -11.06
N ALA A 111 18.20 7.97 -11.41
CA ALA A 111 17.47 9.21 -11.63
C ALA A 111 16.06 9.12 -11.02
N VAL A 112 15.93 9.36 -9.73
CA VAL A 112 14.73 9.59 -8.91
C VAL A 112 13.66 10.39 -9.68
N SER A 113 14.06 11.47 -10.35
CA SER A 113 13.20 12.36 -11.15
C SER A 113 12.49 11.67 -12.33
N ALA A 114 13.17 10.75 -13.03
CA ALA A 114 12.61 9.98 -14.15
C ALA A 114 12.10 8.59 -13.74
N ALA A 115 12.62 8.05 -12.64
CA ALA A 115 12.40 6.68 -12.19
C ALA A 115 11.10 6.51 -11.43
N PHE A 116 10.67 7.48 -10.61
CA PHE A 116 9.51 7.27 -9.71
C PHE A 116 8.26 6.75 -10.43
N ARG A 117 7.94 7.24 -11.63
CA ARG A 117 6.76 6.73 -12.37
C ARG A 117 6.93 5.33 -12.95
N LYS A 118 8.17 4.87 -13.17
CA LYS A 118 8.52 3.63 -13.87
C LYS A 118 9.13 2.55 -12.96
N MET A 119 9.37 2.86 -11.68
CA MET A 119 9.89 1.89 -10.72
C MET A 119 8.97 0.66 -10.63
N LYS A 120 9.58 -0.51 -10.59
CA LYS A 120 8.95 -1.80 -10.32
C LYS A 120 8.72 -1.96 -8.82
N SER A 121 7.94 -2.97 -8.45
CA SER A 121 7.59 -3.25 -7.05
C SER A 121 8.82 -3.42 -6.14
N ASP A 122 9.84 -4.18 -6.57
CA ASP A 122 11.05 -4.40 -5.77
C ASP A 122 11.91 -3.13 -5.57
N GLU A 123 11.89 -2.24 -6.55
CA GLU A 123 12.51 -0.91 -6.44
C GLU A 123 11.73 -0.07 -5.42
N TYR A 124 10.40 -0.05 -5.50
CA TYR A 124 9.56 0.61 -4.50
C TYR A 124 9.76 0.04 -3.09
N LYS A 125 9.93 -1.28 -2.96
CA LYS A 125 10.22 -1.92 -1.68
C LYS A 125 11.52 -1.38 -1.09
N THR A 126 12.58 -1.34 -1.89
CA THR A 126 13.89 -0.81 -1.46
C THR A 126 13.80 0.68 -1.13
N TRP A 127 13.11 1.44 -1.98
CA TRP A 127 12.88 2.87 -1.80
C TRP A 127 12.15 3.17 -0.49
N VAL A 128 10.95 2.62 -0.31
CA VAL A 128 10.10 2.89 0.85
C VAL A 128 10.81 2.47 2.13
N LEU A 129 11.31 1.24 2.20
CA LEU A 129 11.78 0.66 3.45
C LEU A 129 13.11 1.23 3.94
N TYR A 130 14.02 1.63 3.05
CA TYR A 130 15.41 1.91 3.43
C TYR A 130 15.94 3.27 3.00
N VAL A 131 15.37 3.87 1.96
CA VAL A 131 15.98 5.02 1.28
C VAL A 131 15.16 6.30 1.47
N SER A 132 13.84 6.18 1.37
CA SER A 132 12.94 7.33 1.20
C SER A 132 13.03 8.34 2.33
N LEU A 133 13.12 7.90 3.60
CA LEU A 133 13.24 8.82 4.74
C LEU A 133 14.55 9.60 4.73
N PHE A 134 15.65 8.98 4.31
CA PHE A 134 16.92 9.69 4.22
C PHE A 134 16.90 10.71 3.09
N VAL A 135 16.46 10.27 1.90
CA VAL A 135 16.50 11.10 0.68
C VAL A 135 15.51 12.27 0.74
N LEU A 136 14.34 12.05 1.33
CA LEU A 136 13.27 13.07 1.40
C LEU A 136 13.41 14.00 2.61
N LYS A 137 14.42 13.76 3.46
CA LYS A 137 14.70 14.61 4.61
C LYS A 137 15.05 16.02 4.13
N ASP A 138 14.43 17.01 4.74
CA ASP A 138 14.56 18.44 4.42
C ASP A 138 14.06 18.85 3.01
N LEU A 139 13.64 17.90 2.16
CA LEU A 139 13.01 18.19 0.87
C LEU A 139 11.48 18.33 0.98
N LEU A 140 10.86 17.62 1.92
CA LEU A 140 9.43 17.67 2.17
C LEU A 140 9.09 18.66 3.30
N PRO A 141 7.93 19.33 3.23
CA PRO A 141 7.39 20.03 4.40
C PRO A 141 7.20 19.05 5.56
N LYS A 142 7.39 19.54 6.80
CA LYS A 142 7.37 18.70 8.01
C LYS A 142 6.14 17.81 8.13
N ALA A 143 4.96 18.32 7.79
CA ALA A 143 3.71 17.55 7.83
C ALA A 143 3.71 16.36 6.85
N HIS A 144 4.20 16.57 5.62
CA HIS A 144 4.32 15.50 4.62
C HIS A 144 5.37 14.46 5.03
N TYR A 145 6.49 14.92 5.60
CA TYR A 145 7.55 14.03 6.05
C TYR A 145 7.09 13.14 7.21
N ASN A 146 6.43 13.72 8.21
CA ASN A 146 5.89 12.96 9.36
C ASN A 146 4.84 11.93 8.91
N MET A 147 3.91 12.34 8.04
CA MET A 147 2.94 11.44 7.43
C MET A 147 3.66 10.28 6.72
N TRP A 148 4.65 10.58 5.88
CA TRP A 148 5.41 9.54 5.18
C TRP A 148 6.19 8.61 6.11
N GLN A 149 6.68 9.12 7.24
CA GLN A 149 7.38 8.34 8.26
C GLN A 149 6.47 7.26 8.85
N ASP A 150 5.21 7.59 9.16
CA ASP A 150 4.23 6.61 9.65
C ASP A 150 4.02 5.50 8.62
N PHE A 151 3.86 5.87 7.34
CA PHE A 151 3.70 4.90 6.25
C PHE A 151 4.92 4.00 6.07
N VAL A 152 6.13 4.56 6.08
CA VAL A 152 7.38 3.78 5.98
C VAL A 152 7.48 2.81 7.16
N ARG A 153 7.16 3.26 8.37
CA ARG A 153 7.21 2.42 9.56
C ARG A 153 6.20 1.27 9.47
N ALA A 154 4.98 1.54 9.03
CA ALA A 154 3.97 0.50 8.79
C ALA A 154 4.45 -0.52 7.76
N CYS A 155 5.02 -0.07 6.64
CA CYS A 155 5.58 -0.97 5.62
C CYS A 155 6.71 -1.85 6.17
N GLN A 156 7.58 -1.30 7.02
CA GLN A 156 8.65 -2.06 7.67
C GLN A 156 8.14 -3.14 8.61
N LEU A 157 6.96 -2.96 9.20
CA LEU A 157 6.29 -3.98 10.03
C LEU A 157 5.63 -5.06 9.17
N LEU A 158 4.93 -4.65 8.11
CA LEU A 158 4.13 -5.54 7.25
C LEU A 158 4.95 -6.34 6.22
N ILE A 159 6.17 -5.91 5.88
CA ILE A 159 7.01 -6.55 4.84
C ILE A 159 8.12 -7.43 5.47
N LYS A 160 8.03 -7.71 6.77
CA LYS A 160 8.96 -8.64 7.44
C LYS A 160 8.78 -10.08 6.92
N PRO A 161 9.83 -10.93 7.00
CA PRO A 161 9.72 -12.35 6.68
C PRO A 161 8.74 -13.11 7.58
N TYR A 162 8.52 -12.62 8.80
CA TYR A 162 7.56 -13.11 9.77
C TYR A 162 6.88 -11.91 10.44
N ILE A 163 5.59 -12.02 10.69
CA ILE A 163 4.76 -10.96 11.25
C ILE A 163 4.04 -11.53 12.47
N ILE A 164 4.09 -10.81 13.58
CA ILE A 164 3.36 -11.14 14.82
C ILE A 164 2.14 -10.21 14.97
N VAL A 165 1.22 -10.56 15.88
CA VAL A 165 -0.04 -9.80 16.06
C VAL A 165 0.27 -8.34 16.44
N GLU A 166 1.25 -8.13 17.30
CA GLU A 166 1.68 -6.81 17.76
C GLU A 166 2.22 -5.94 16.60
N ASP A 167 2.89 -6.56 15.61
CA ASP A 167 3.35 -5.85 14.41
C ASP A 167 2.16 -5.39 13.56
N VAL A 168 1.10 -6.20 13.47
CA VAL A 168 -0.12 -5.86 12.71
C VAL A 168 -0.89 -4.75 13.41
N GLU A 169 -1.04 -4.83 14.74
CA GLU A 169 -1.73 -3.80 15.54
C GLU A 169 -1.02 -2.44 15.44
N GLU A 170 0.31 -2.44 15.53
CA GLU A 170 1.09 -1.22 15.40
C GLU A 170 1.06 -0.68 13.97
N ALA A 171 1.19 -1.55 12.96
CA ALA A 171 1.05 -1.15 11.56
C ALA A 171 -0.33 -0.54 11.27
N HIS A 172 -1.39 -1.08 11.87
CA HIS A 172 -2.75 -0.54 11.75
C HIS A 172 -2.84 0.89 12.30
N LYS A 173 -2.32 1.15 13.51
CA LYS A 173 -2.29 2.51 14.09
C LYS A 173 -1.51 3.50 13.22
N LEU A 174 -0.36 3.07 12.69
CA LEU A 174 0.48 3.88 11.82
C LEU A 174 -0.20 4.18 10.47
N LEU A 175 -0.87 3.20 9.85
CA LEU A 175 -1.62 3.40 8.62
C LEU A 175 -2.83 4.32 8.84
N LYS A 176 -3.50 4.21 9.98
CA LYS A 176 -4.59 5.13 10.35
C LYS A 176 -4.08 6.57 10.49
N SER A 177 -3.00 6.77 11.25
CA SER A 177 -2.33 8.08 11.37
C SER A 177 -1.90 8.62 10.00
N PHE A 178 -1.32 7.78 9.15
CA PHE A 178 -0.96 8.14 7.79
C PHE A 178 -2.18 8.61 6.99
N ASN A 179 -3.27 7.86 6.98
CA ASN A 179 -4.48 8.18 6.21
C ASN A 179 -5.14 9.48 6.69
N GLU A 180 -5.25 9.68 8.00
CA GLU A 180 -5.78 10.91 8.58
C GLU A 180 -4.92 12.13 8.23
N ASN A 181 -3.59 11.99 8.28
CA ASN A 181 -2.68 13.06 7.91
C ASN A 181 -2.66 13.28 6.39
N PHE A 182 -2.80 12.23 5.60
CA PHE A 182 -2.91 12.31 4.14
C PHE A 182 -4.11 13.16 3.74
N GLU A 183 -5.28 12.90 4.31
CA GLU A 183 -6.48 13.70 4.06
C GLU A 183 -6.32 15.16 4.47
N LYS A 184 -5.71 15.43 5.63
CA LYS A 184 -5.48 16.79 6.14
C LYS A 184 -4.48 17.58 5.29
N VAL A 185 -3.41 16.92 4.82
CA VAL A 185 -2.27 17.58 4.18
C VAL A 185 -2.41 17.64 2.66
N ILE A 186 -2.95 16.58 2.05
CA ILE A 186 -3.05 16.46 0.59
C ILE A 186 -4.47 16.71 0.09
N GLY A 187 -5.47 16.33 0.88
CA GLY A 187 -6.88 16.50 0.56
C GLY A 187 -7.62 15.17 0.34
N PRO A 188 -8.92 15.12 0.69
CA PRO A 188 -9.72 13.89 0.61
C PRO A 188 -9.98 13.43 -0.83
N ASP A 189 -9.97 14.34 -1.81
CA ASP A 189 -10.18 14.04 -3.23
C ASP A 189 -9.02 13.23 -3.86
N LYS A 190 -7.89 13.14 -3.17
CA LYS A 190 -6.70 12.40 -3.61
C LYS A 190 -6.53 11.03 -2.94
N CYS A 191 -7.43 10.67 -2.03
CA CYS A 191 -7.44 9.35 -1.41
C CYS A 191 -7.77 8.29 -2.47
N VAL A 192 -7.06 7.17 -2.41
CA VAL A 192 -7.27 6.03 -3.31
C VAL A 192 -7.93 4.88 -2.55
N PRO A 193 -8.58 3.92 -3.24
CA PRO A 193 -9.16 2.73 -2.61
C PRO A 193 -8.21 1.99 -1.65
N ASN A 194 -6.91 2.01 -1.91
CA ASN A 194 -5.90 1.36 -1.06
C ASN A 194 -5.59 2.12 0.26
N MET A 195 -6.22 3.28 0.50
CA MET A 195 -6.13 4.09 1.72
C MET A 195 -7.40 3.99 2.57
N HIS A 196 -8.34 3.12 2.19
CA HIS A 196 -9.53 2.74 2.95
C HIS A 196 -9.32 1.34 3.52
#